data_AF-A0A7S0X4K1-F1
#
_entry.id   AF-A0A7S0X4K1-F1
#
_cell.length_a   1.000
_cell.length_b   1.000
_cell.length_c   1.000
_cell.angle_alpha   90.00
_cell.angle_beta   90.00
_cell.angle_gamma   90.00
#
_symmetry.space_group_name_H-M   'P 1'
#
loop_
_entity.id
_entity.type
_entity.pdbx_description
1 polymer ?
#
loop_
_entity_poly.entity_id
_entity_poly.type
_entity_poly.pdbx_seq_one_letter_code
_entity_poly.pdbx_strand_id
1 'polypeptide(L)'
;AAGAHVLLTDLPAVVEAVLRRNIGENRDVAEASLRSADVSSALTSQSVAAWVESTAVIGGAGGTAAAQVLDWTKSIDAQVSTSGNDPRDADILLAAECLWLRELVEPFTDTVLELMRGGMIRRNTSMSCILSFRDRSARGGGEDNRKSTRNENGNVNENENAHASPHANEATGKVGEHGDGQEIGEGEAVEGKHGGSSNTLHTQLLYHPPLKPQLEPLLPELRHDPPSSPKGVFIGVEDIVASFAGRGCGVQLLHRCPSAEDEGYHVSVFEITPPPW
;
A
#
# COMPACT_ATOMS: atom_id res chain seq x y z
N ALA A 1 7.18 -4.57 9.39
CA ALA A 1 7.86 -4.79 8.10
C ALA A 1 7.98 -6.29 7.91
N ALA A 2 7.60 -6.86 6.77
CA ALA A 2 7.63 -8.31 6.55
C ALA A 2 9.07 -8.84 6.35
N GLY A 3 9.98 -8.58 7.28
CA GLY A 3 11.43 -8.85 7.15
C GLY A 3 12.24 -7.69 6.55
N ALA A 4 11.59 -6.72 5.91
CA ALA A 4 12.28 -5.64 5.19
C ALA A 4 12.82 -4.52 6.10
N HIS A 5 13.82 -3.78 5.60
CA HIS A 5 14.30 -2.53 6.19
C HIS A 5 13.76 -1.34 5.40
N VAL A 6 12.83 -0.61 5.98
CA VAL A 6 12.01 0.36 5.26
C VAL A 6 12.39 1.79 5.64
N LEU A 7 12.52 2.65 4.64
CA LEU A 7 12.60 4.08 4.81
C LEU A 7 11.30 4.70 4.31
N LEU A 8 10.48 5.21 5.22
CA LEU A 8 9.24 5.91 4.89
C LEU A 8 9.55 7.39 4.63
N THR A 9 8.98 7.95 3.58
CA THR A 9 9.25 9.34 3.18
C THR A 9 7.98 10.12 2.94
N ASP A 10 7.92 11.36 3.42
CA ASP A 10 6.80 12.27 3.19
C ASP A 10 7.23 13.73 3.47
N LEU A 11 6.30 14.67 3.39
CA LEU A 11 6.49 16.06 3.81
C LEU A 11 6.71 16.17 5.33
N PRO A 12 7.38 17.25 5.81
CA PRO A 12 7.71 17.42 7.23
C PRO A 12 6.54 17.20 8.18
N ALA A 13 5.38 17.77 7.87
CA ALA A 13 4.20 17.64 8.74
C ALA A 13 3.75 16.18 8.91
N VAL A 14 3.83 15.36 7.87
CA VAL A 14 3.40 13.96 7.90
C VAL A 14 4.46 13.08 8.56
N VAL A 15 5.73 13.32 8.27
CA VAL A 15 6.84 12.60 8.91
C VAL A 15 6.80 12.75 10.43
N GLU A 16 6.67 13.98 10.91
CA GLU A 16 6.71 14.29 12.33
C GLU A 16 5.44 13.87 13.07
N ALA A 17 4.26 14.19 12.51
CA ALA A 17 3.00 13.97 13.21
C ALA A 17 2.43 12.56 13.07
N VAL A 18 2.78 11.83 11.99
CA VAL A 18 2.15 10.56 11.64
C VAL A 18 3.15 9.43 11.57
N LEU A 19 4.16 9.52 10.70
CA LEU A 19 5.04 8.37 10.43
C LEU A 19 5.84 7.96 11.66
N ARG A 20 6.50 8.92 12.33
CA ARG A 20 7.28 8.61 13.54
C ARG A 20 6.44 8.05 14.67
N ARG A 21 5.24 8.60 14.88
CA ARG A 21 4.30 8.07 15.87
C ARG A 21 3.89 6.64 15.54
N ASN A 22 3.47 6.39 14.30
CA ASN A 22 3.02 5.05 13.88
C ASN A 22 4.16 4.01 13.96
N ILE A 23 5.40 4.39 13.65
CA ILE A 23 6.58 3.52 13.83
C ILE A 23 6.74 3.14 15.31
N GLY A 24 6.62 4.12 16.22
CA GLY A 24 6.69 3.90 17.67
C GLY A 24 5.56 3.00 18.19
N GLU A 25 4.32 3.28 17.81
CA GLU A 25 3.16 2.46 18.22
C GLU A 25 3.28 1.01 17.74
N ASN A 26 3.75 0.80 16.51
CA ASN A 26 3.99 -0.56 16.01
C ASN A 26 5.11 -1.25 16.81
N ARG A 27 6.20 -0.54 17.16
CA ARG A 27 7.23 -1.12 18.01
C ARG A 27 6.65 -1.62 19.35
N ASP A 28 5.81 -0.82 20.01
CA ASP A 28 5.25 -1.16 21.32
C ASP A 28 4.34 -2.40 21.24
N VAL A 29 3.56 -2.53 20.16
CA VAL A 29 2.72 -3.72 19.91
C VAL A 29 3.57 -4.98 19.71
N ALA A 30 4.73 -4.87 19.04
CA ALA A 30 5.68 -5.99 18.92
C ALA A 30 6.24 -6.39 20.28
N GLU A 31 6.71 -5.42 21.06
CA GLU A 31 7.28 -5.68 22.37
C GLU A 31 6.25 -6.33 23.31
N ALA A 32 5.00 -5.88 23.28
CA ALA A 32 3.91 -6.49 24.05
C ALA A 32 3.64 -7.95 23.63
N SER A 33 3.67 -8.24 22.32
CA SER A 33 3.46 -9.59 21.79
C SER A 33 4.62 -10.54 22.10
N LEU A 34 5.84 -10.02 22.24
CA LEU A 34 7.02 -10.80 22.62
C LEU A 34 7.08 -11.09 24.12
N ARG A 35 6.58 -10.18 24.97
CA ARG A 35 6.52 -10.40 26.42
C ARG A 35 5.46 -11.42 26.84
N SER A 36 4.46 -11.67 25.99
CA SER A 36 3.43 -12.70 26.21
C SER A 36 3.80 -14.07 25.65
N ALA A 37 4.78 -14.14 24.74
CA ALA A 37 5.34 -15.38 24.25
C ALA A 37 6.60 -15.72 25.05
N ASP A 38 6.58 -16.84 25.78
CA ASP A 38 7.67 -17.34 26.63
C ASP A 38 8.86 -17.88 25.80
N VAL A 39 9.35 -17.06 24.85
CA VAL A 39 10.40 -17.40 23.89
C VAL A 39 11.59 -16.48 24.15
N SER A 40 12.24 -16.71 25.29
CA SER A 40 13.60 -16.25 25.52
C SER A 40 14.53 -16.97 24.54
N SER A 41 14.82 -16.35 23.38
CA SER A 41 16.07 -16.53 22.58
C SER A 41 15.87 -16.23 21.08
N ALA A 42 15.45 -15.03 20.70
CA ALA A 42 15.50 -14.63 19.27
C ALA A 42 15.84 -13.16 18.97
N LEU A 43 15.90 -12.26 19.96
CA LEU A 43 16.12 -10.82 19.70
C LEU A 43 17.58 -10.35 19.76
N THR A 44 18.56 -11.23 19.99
CA THR A 44 19.98 -10.84 20.09
C THR A 44 20.75 -10.87 18.77
N SER A 45 20.12 -11.21 17.66
CA SER A 45 20.73 -10.88 16.36
C SER A 45 20.58 -9.39 16.16
N GLN A 46 21.64 -8.65 16.47
CA GLN A 46 21.83 -7.24 16.11
C GLN A 46 21.35 -7.05 14.67
N SER A 47 20.10 -6.61 14.49
CA SER A 47 19.64 -6.15 13.19
C SER A 47 20.47 -4.91 12.93
N VAL A 48 21.49 -5.03 12.09
CA VAL A 48 22.24 -3.88 11.61
C VAL A 48 21.21 -2.96 10.99
N ALA A 49 20.98 -1.82 11.65
CA ALA A 49 20.04 -0.82 11.19
C ALA A 49 20.45 -0.41 9.76
N ALA A 50 19.67 -0.80 8.75
CA ALA A 50 19.99 -0.45 7.36
C ALA A 50 19.80 1.06 7.10
N TRP A 51 18.96 1.70 7.91
CA TRP A 51 18.71 3.14 7.89
C TRP A 51 19.06 3.76 9.24
N VAL A 52 19.66 4.95 9.20
CA VAL A 52 19.91 5.82 10.35
C VAL A 52 18.59 6.11 11.05
N GLU A 53 18.60 6.05 12.40
CA GLU A 53 17.43 6.20 13.27
C GLU A 53 16.34 5.13 13.07
N SER A 54 16.65 4.02 12.40
CA SER A 54 15.65 2.96 12.26
C SER A 54 15.35 2.27 13.58
N THR A 55 14.05 2.06 13.80
CA THR A 55 13.51 1.31 14.92
C THR A 55 13.22 -0.11 14.43
N ALA A 56 13.47 -1.13 15.25
CA ALA A 56 13.01 -2.48 14.93
C ALA A 56 11.48 -2.50 14.88
N VAL A 57 10.90 -2.92 13.75
CA VAL A 57 9.45 -2.89 13.54
C VAL A 57 8.91 -4.27 13.17
N ILE A 58 7.79 -4.59 13.81
CA ILE A 58 7.10 -5.90 13.89
C ILE A 58 7.13 -6.76 12.63
N GLY A 59 7.33 -8.04 12.93
CA GLY A 59 7.06 -9.25 12.15
C GLY A 59 8.05 -10.27 12.68
N GLY A 60 7.64 -11.47 13.10
CA GLY A 60 8.59 -12.49 13.61
C GLY A 60 9.74 -12.84 12.64
N ALA A 61 9.69 -12.32 11.41
CA ALA A 61 10.72 -12.37 10.39
C ALA A 61 11.82 -11.28 10.49
N GLY A 62 11.74 -10.35 11.46
CA GLY A 62 12.68 -9.22 11.60
C GLY A 62 12.30 -8.01 10.73
N GLY A 63 13.21 -7.02 10.69
CA GLY A 63 13.06 -5.79 9.90
C GLY A 63 13.14 -4.50 10.74
N THR A 64 13.41 -3.38 10.08
CA THR A 64 13.46 -2.06 10.72
C THR A 64 12.69 -1.03 9.90
N ALA A 65 12.26 0.06 10.53
CA ALA A 65 11.67 1.20 9.84
C ALA A 65 12.29 2.50 10.33
N ALA A 66 12.59 3.40 9.40
CA ALA A 66 12.94 4.79 9.65
C ALA A 66 11.99 5.71 8.89
N ALA A 67 11.91 6.98 9.28
CA ALA A 67 11.19 8.00 8.55
C ALA A 67 12.10 9.19 8.25
N GLN A 68 12.00 9.74 7.04
CA GLN A 68 12.70 10.98 6.66
C GLN A 68 11.81 11.87 5.82
N VAL A 69 12.15 13.16 5.79
CA VAL A 69 11.50 14.10 4.87
C VAL A 69 11.95 13.85 3.45
N LEU A 70 10.99 13.82 2.52
CA LEU A 70 11.25 13.89 1.09
C LEU A 70 10.17 14.74 0.41
N ASP A 71 10.59 15.88 -0.10
CA ASP A 71 9.78 16.81 -0.86
C ASP A 71 10.11 16.64 -2.35
N TRP A 72 9.16 16.11 -3.11
CA TRP A 72 9.32 15.83 -4.55
C TRP A 72 9.50 17.10 -5.40
N THR A 73 9.25 18.28 -4.84
CA THR A 73 9.48 19.56 -5.54
C THR A 73 10.94 20.02 -5.47
N LYS A 74 11.79 19.29 -4.75
CA LYS A 74 13.22 19.57 -4.57
C LYS A 74 14.05 18.39 -5.08
N SER A 75 15.27 18.65 -5.52
CA SER A 75 16.20 17.59 -5.91
C SER A 75 16.54 16.68 -4.71
N ILE A 76 16.90 15.42 -4.98
CA ILE A 76 17.29 14.48 -3.92
C ILE A 76 18.59 14.95 -3.26
N ASP A 77 19.55 15.43 -4.05
CA ASP A 77 20.85 15.92 -3.55
C ASP A 77 20.73 17.03 -2.51
N ALA A 78 19.72 17.91 -2.62
CA ALA A 78 19.48 18.97 -1.65
C ALA A 78 18.93 18.46 -0.30
N GLN A 79 18.45 17.21 -0.25
CA GLN A 79 17.71 16.65 0.88
C GLN A 79 18.49 15.57 1.63
N VAL A 80 19.34 14.79 0.94
CA VAL A 80 20.10 13.66 1.53
C VAL A 80 21.05 14.07 2.66
N SER A 81 21.63 15.26 2.59
CA SER A 81 22.62 15.74 3.58
C SER A 81 22.05 15.94 4.99
N THR A 82 20.71 15.93 5.14
CA THR A 82 20.04 16.30 6.39
C THR A 82 19.80 15.11 7.32
N SER A 83 19.55 13.91 6.78
CA SER A 83 19.12 12.73 7.57
C SER A 83 20.20 11.67 7.75
N GLY A 84 21.29 11.73 6.97
CA GLY A 84 22.28 10.65 6.90
C GLY A 84 21.79 9.39 6.16
N ASN A 85 20.52 9.38 5.73
CA ASN A 85 19.94 8.35 4.88
C ASN A 85 19.92 8.85 3.43
N ASP A 86 20.34 8.00 2.50
CA ASP A 86 20.15 8.27 1.08
C ASP A 86 19.10 7.32 0.49
N PRO A 87 17.90 7.81 0.12
CA PRO A 87 16.84 6.95 -0.41
C PRO A 87 17.21 6.28 -1.74
N ARG A 88 18.30 6.70 -2.42
CA ARG A 88 18.86 5.99 -3.57
C ARG A 88 19.48 4.64 -3.20
N ASP A 89 19.73 4.39 -1.91
CA ASP A 89 20.27 3.12 -1.42
C ASP A 89 19.18 2.05 -1.24
N ALA A 90 17.92 2.32 -1.57
CA ALA A 90 16.83 1.36 -1.51
C ALA A 90 16.92 0.29 -2.63
N ASP A 91 16.40 -0.91 -2.39
CA ASP A 91 16.33 -1.97 -3.41
C ASP A 91 15.09 -1.87 -4.30
N ILE A 92 14.00 -1.36 -3.74
CA ILE A 92 12.70 -1.24 -4.39
C ILE A 92 12.01 0.01 -3.86
N LEU A 93 11.29 0.70 -4.75
CA LEU A 93 10.41 1.81 -4.37
C LEU A 93 8.98 1.30 -4.27
N LEU A 94 8.28 1.71 -3.22
CA LEU A 94 6.87 1.46 -3.05
C LEU A 94 6.16 2.81 -2.96
N ALA A 95 5.15 3.00 -3.80
CA ALA A 95 4.35 4.20 -3.85
C ALA A 95 2.87 3.81 -3.84
N ALA A 96 2.14 4.23 -2.81
CA ALA A 96 0.74 3.84 -2.65
C ALA A 96 -0.15 5.06 -2.50
N GLU A 97 -1.11 5.24 -3.43
CA GLU A 97 -2.13 6.30 -3.39
C GLU A 97 -1.53 7.72 -3.24
N CYS A 98 -0.34 7.91 -3.79
CA CYS A 98 0.45 9.13 -3.60
C CYS A 98 0.24 10.18 -4.71
N LEU A 99 -0.61 9.86 -5.70
CA LEU A 99 -0.95 10.72 -6.83
C LEU A 99 -2.47 10.93 -6.85
N TRP A 100 -2.92 12.16 -6.61
CA TRP A 100 -4.33 12.52 -6.75
C TRP A 100 -4.55 13.80 -7.57
N LEU A 101 -3.58 14.73 -7.58
CA LEU A 101 -3.59 15.92 -8.44
C LEU A 101 -2.68 15.72 -9.64
N ARG A 102 -3.10 16.28 -10.77
CA ARG A 102 -2.30 16.36 -11.99
C ARG A 102 -0.95 17.06 -11.80
N GLU A 103 -0.87 18.07 -10.94
CA GLU A 103 0.37 18.81 -10.67
C GLU A 103 1.43 18.00 -9.92
N LEU A 104 1.05 16.89 -9.28
CA LEU A 104 1.99 16.03 -8.53
C LEU A 104 2.72 15.05 -9.45
N VAL A 105 2.29 14.88 -10.69
CA VAL A 105 2.79 13.84 -11.60
C VAL A 105 4.22 14.07 -11.97
N GLU A 106 4.54 15.25 -12.47
CA GLU A 106 5.88 15.61 -12.90
C GLU A 106 6.87 15.51 -11.74
N PRO A 107 6.68 16.19 -10.59
CA PRO A 107 7.62 16.10 -9.48
C PRO A 107 7.77 14.68 -8.94
N PHE A 108 6.68 13.90 -8.85
CA PHE A 108 6.76 12.49 -8.46
C PHE A 108 7.56 11.65 -9.46
N THR A 109 7.26 11.78 -10.76
CA THR A 109 7.93 11.02 -11.81
C THR A 109 9.42 11.38 -11.86
N ASP A 110 9.78 12.65 -11.66
CA ASP A 110 11.17 13.12 -11.61
C ASP A 110 11.90 12.54 -10.40
N THR A 111 11.26 12.55 -9.23
CA THR A 111 11.79 11.94 -8.00
C THR A 111 12.05 10.45 -8.19
N VAL A 112 11.08 9.69 -8.71
CA VAL A 112 11.23 8.24 -8.92
C VAL A 112 12.40 7.94 -9.87
N LEU A 113 12.53 8.71 -10.96
CA LEU A 113 13.63 8.56 -11.90
C LEU A 113 14.99 8.90 -11.29
N GLU A 114 15.07 9.98 -10.51
CA GLU A 114 16.31 10.36 -9.81
C GLU A 114 16.73 9.29 -8.80
N LEU A 115 15.77 8.70 -8.08
CA LEU A 115 16.00 7.60 -7.15
C LEU A 115 16.51 6.35 -7.84
N MET A 116 15.83 5.89 -8.90
CA MET A 116 16.26 4.71 -9.66
C MET A 116 17.64 4.92 -10.28
N ARG A 117 17.90 6.12 -10.84
CA ARG A 117 19.17 6.46 -11.49
C ARG A 117 20.30 6.50 -10.49
N GLY A 118 20.05 7.12 -9.34
CA GLY A 118 20.94 7.11 -8.20
C GLY A 118 21.27 5.70 -7.72
N GLY A 119 20.26 4.84 -7.60
CA GLY A 119 20.43 3.44 -7.20
C GLY A 119 21.29 2.65 -8.17
N MET A 120 21.09 2.81 -9.49
CA MET A 120 21.97 2.19 -10.49
C MET A 120 23.40 2.70 -10.36
N ILE A 121 23.61 4.02 -10.33
CA ILE A 121 24.97 4.59 -10.30
C ILE A 121 25.72 4.16 -9.03
N ARG A 122 25.05 4.17 -7.88
CA ARG A 122 25.68 3.91 -6.57
C ARG A 122 25.89 2.42 -6.31
N ARG A 123 24.92 1.59 -6.69
CA ARG A 123 24.88 0.17 -6.27
C ARG A 123 25.01 -0.81 -7.43
N ASN A 124 25.04 -0.32 -8.67
CA ASN A 124 25.02 -1.13 -9.88
C ASN A 124 23.82 -2.11 -9.91
N THR A 125 22.68 -1.65 -9.40
CA THR A 125 21.42 -2.41 -9.34
C THR A 125 20.30 -1.68 -10.06
N SER A 126 19.51 -2.41 -10.85
CA SER A 126 18.26 -1.87 -11.40
C SER A 126 17.17 -1.89 -10.32
N MET A 127 16.69 -0.71 -9.93
CA MET A 127 15.62 -0.51 -8.96
C MET A 127 14.29 -0.33 -9.69
N SER A 128 13.25 -1.07 -9.32
CA SER A 128 11.88 -0.84 -9.81
C SER A 128 11.02 -0.11 -8.80
N CYS A 129 9.92 0.50 -9.28
CA CYS A 129 8.90 1.13 -8.45
C CYS A 129 7.58 0.38 -8.61
N ILE A 130 7.01 -0.05 -7.49
CA ILE A 130 5.66 -0.59 -7.44
C ILE A 130 4.72 0.54 -7.03
N LEU A 131 3.88 0.95 -7.98
CA LEU A 131 2.91 2.04 -7.81
C LEU A 131 1.49 1.47 -7.74
N SER A 132 0.80 1.68 -6.63
CA SER A 132 -0.65 1.46 -6.54
C SER A 132 -1.40 2.79 -6.69
N PHE A 133 -2.38 2.82 -7.59
CA PHE A 133 -3.13 4.02 -7.93
C PHE A 133 -4.61 3.72 -8.16
N ARG A 134 -5.47 4.52 -7.52
CA ARG A 134 -6.92 4.56 -7.72
C ARG A 134 -7.29 5.61 -8.76
N ASP A 135 -7.88 5.17 -9.87
CA ASP A 135 -8.30 6.08 -10.94
C ASP A 135 -9.55 6.88 -10.54
N ARG A 136 -9.37 8.17 -10.25
CA ARG A 136 -10.46 9.08 -9.89
C ARG A 136 -10.99 9.90 -11.06
N SER A 137 -10.39 9.80 -12.25
CA SER A 137 -10.76 10.62 -13.40
C SER A 137 -12.08 10.19 -14.05
N ALA A 138 -12.42 8.89 -13.97
CA ALA A 138 -13.53 8.29 -14.69
C ALA A 138 -14.93 8.80 -14.30
N ARG A 139 -15.10 9.33 -13.08
CA ARG A 139 -16.40 9.86 -12.62
C ARG A 139 -16.63 11.35 -12.92
N GLY A 140 -15.64 12.04 -13.48
CA GLY A 140 -15.78 13.47 -13.82
C GLY A 140 -16.63 13.77 -15.07
N GLY A 141 -17.03 12.76 -15.85
CA GLY A 141 -17.74 12.94 -17.12
C GLY A 141 -19.07 12.20 -17.27
N GLY A 142 -19.53 11.46 -16.25
CA GLY A 142 -20.70 10.59 -16.33
C GLY A 142 -21.88 11.10 -15.50
N GLU A 143 -22.85 11.73 -16.16
CA GLU A 143 -24.28 11.69 -15.83
C GLU A 143 -24.74 12.07 -14.40
N ASP A 144 -24.39 13.27 -13.93
CA ASP A 144 -25.32 14.06 -13.09
C ASP A 144 -26.30 14.85 -13.96
N ASN A 145 -26.73 14.25 -15.07
CA ASN A 145 -27.87 14.72 -15.83
C ASN A 145 -29.17 14.17 -15.19
N ARG A 146 -29.34 14.41 -13.87
CA ARG A 146 -30.68 14.60 -13.34
C ARG A 146 -31.18 15.88 -13.99
N LYS A 147 -31.78 15.69 -15.17
CA LYS A 147 -32.60 16.63 -15.90
C LYS A 147 -33.62 17.19 -14.90
N SER A 148 -33.24 18.25 -14.19
CA SER A 148 -34.20 19.20 -13.65
C SER A 148 -34.78 19.88 -14.88
N THR A 149 -35.82 19.27 -15.44
CA THR A 149 -36.68 19.95 -16.40
C THR A 149 -37.42 21.03 -15.61
N ARG A 150 -36.76 22.17 -15.44
CA ARG A 150 -37.40 23.41 -15.02
C ARG A 150 -38.32 23.79 -16.17
N ASN A 151 -39.61 23.53 -16.00
CA ASN A 151 -40.61 24.14 -16.88
C ASN A 151 -40.59 25.67 -16.67
N GLU A 152 -40.98 26.42 -17.69
CA GLU A 152 -40.92 27.89 -17.73
C GLU A 152 -41.76 28.60 -16.64
N ASN A 153 -42.43 27.83 -15.77
CA ASN A 153 -43.28 28.32 -14.68
C ASN A 153 -42.63 28.19 -13.29
N GLY A 154 -41.38 27.74 -13.18
CA GLY A 154 -40.60 27.88 -11.95
C GLY A 154 -41.10 27.10 -10.73
N ASN A 155 -41.75 25.94 -10.91
CA ASN A 155 -42.18 25.10 -9.78
C ASN A 155 -41.32 23.83 -9.65
N VAL A 156 -40.89 23.54 -8.42
CA VAL A 156 -40.17 22.32 -8.05
C VAL A 156 -41.20 21.27 -7.63
N ASN A 157 -41.25 20.13 -8.31
CA ASN A 157 -42.03 18.98 -7.83
C ASN A 157 -41.17 18.20 -6.83
N GLU A 158 -41.42 18.42 -5.54
CA GLU A 158 -41.00 17.48 -4.49
C GLU A 158 -41.92 16.26 -4.55
N ASN A 159 -41.34 15.11 -4.89
CA ASN A 159 -42.06 13.85 -4.86
C ASN A 159 -41.97 13.30 -3.43
N GLU A 160 -42.87 13.77 -2.57
CA GLU A 160 -43.12 13.15 -1.27
C GLU A 160 -43.75 11.77 -1.51
N ASN A 161 -43.09 10.71 -1.04
CA ASN A 161 -43.73 9.42 -0.88
C ASN A 161 -43.67 9.04 0.61
N ALA A 162 -44.72 9.42 1.32
CA ALA A 162 -44.99 9.03 2.71
C ALA A 162 -46.02 7.90 2.71
N HIS A 163 -45.70 6.79 3.38
CA HIS A 163 -46.61 5.80 3.99
C HIS A 163 -45.76 4.62 4.50
N ALA A 164 -45.96 3.97 5.64
CA ALA A 164 -46.60 4.21 6.93
C ALA A 164 -46.25 2.95 7.76
N SER A 165 -45.81 3.09 9.01
CA SER A 165 -45.86 1.99 10.01
C SER A 165 -47.31 1.80 10.47
N PRO A 166 -47.71 0.61 10.98
CA PRO A 166 -47.72 0.49 12.46
C PRO A 166 -47.54 -0.93 13.06
N HIS A 167 -47.33 -0.91 14.38
CA HIS A 167 -47.63 -1.91 15.43
C HIS A 167 -46.59 -2.98 15.87
N ALA A 168 -45.96 -2.61 17.00
CA ALA A 168 -45.69 -3.33 18.25
C ALA A 168 -46.16 -4.78 18.46
N ASN A 169 -45.30 -5.56 19.14
CA ASN A 169 -45.69 -6.34 20.33
C ASN A 169 -44.48 -6.60 21.26
N GLU A 170 -44.73 -6.38 22.55
CA GLU A 170 -43.91 -6.77 23.70
C GLU A 170 -43.91 -8.31 23.91
N ALA A 171 -42.87 -8.85 24.55
CA ALA A 171 -42.94 -9.43 25.91
C ALA A 171 -41.82 -10.44 26.19
N THR A 172 -41.06 -10.20 27.29
CA THR A 172 -40.62 -11.14 28.36
C THR A 172 -39.81 -12.40 27.99
N GLY A 173 -38.77 -12.89 28.69
CA GLY A 173 -38.17 -12.65 30.00
C GLY A 173 -37.29 -13.87 30.41
N LYS A 174 -36.60 -13.78 31.56
CA LYS A 174 -35.85 -14.82 32.34
C LYS A 174 -34.41 -15.14 31.87
N VAL A 175 -33.35 -14.87 32.65
CA VAL A 175 -32.93 -15.33 34.00
C VAL A 175 -32.59 -16.82 34.06
N GLY A 176 -31.33 -17.12 34.36
CA GLY A 176 -30.80 -18.44 34.71
C GLY A 176 -29.32 -18.38 35.10
N GLU A 177 -29.06 -18.14 36.38
CA GLU A 177 -27.78 -18.39 37.08
C GLU A 177 -27.66 -19.87 37.52
N HIS A 178 -26.48 -20.23 38.07
CA HIS A 178 -26.02 -21.49 38.70
C HIS A 178 -25.29 -22.47 37.76
N GLY A 179 -24.14 -23.05 38.12
CA GLY A 179 -23.35 -23.02 39.36
C GLY A 179 -22.18 -24.02 39.31
N ASP A 180 -21.14 -23.68 40.07
CA ASP A 180 -20.21 -24.48 40.90
C ASP A 180 -19.68 -25.90 40.54
N GLY A 181 -18.39 -26.07 40.88
CA GLY A 181 -17.73 -27.30 41.35
C GLY A 181 -17.10 -28.17 40.25
N GLN A 182 -15.96 -28.87 40.40
CA GLN A 182 -15.09 -29.24 41.51
C GLN A 182 -13.88 -29.97 40.86
N GLU A 183 -12.62 -29.54 41.07
CA GLU A 183 -11.59 -30.12 41.96
C GLU A 183 -10.96 -31.49 41.55
N ILE A 184 -9.63 -31.52 41.70
CA ILE A 184 -8.65 -32.63 41.90
C ILE A 184 -8.40 -33.70 40.81
N GLY A 185 -7.10 -33.84 40.49
CA GLY A 185 -6.52 -34.97 39.78
C GLY A 185 -5.01 -34.82 39.57
N GLU A 186 -4.23 -35.01 40.63
CA GLU A 186 -2.78 -35.22 40.58
C GLU A 186 -2.45 -36.49 39.77
N GLY A 187 -1.38 -36.46 38.98
CA GLY A 187 -0.91 -37.62 38.22
C GLY A 187 0.55 -37.43 37.79
N GLU A 188 1.41 -38.25 38.39
CA GLU A 188 2.87 -38.25 38.31
C GLU A 188 3.47 -38.51 36.92
N ALA A 189 4.77 -38.19 36.87
CA ALA A 189 5.77 -38.38 35.84
C ALA A 189 5.74 -39.73 35.10
N VAL A 190 6.01 -39.66 33.79
CA VAL A 190 6.70 -40.72 33.06
C VAL A 190 7.73 -40.11 32.11
N GLU A 191 9.00 -40.38 32.42
CA GLU A 191 10.16 -40.19 31.57
C GLU A 191 10.10 -41.08 30.31
N GLY A 192 10.57 -40.52 29.20
CA GLY A 192 11.33 -41.26 28.19
C GLY A 192 10.56 -41.79 26.99
N LYS A 193 10.77 -41.15 25.83
CA LYS A 193 11.67 -41.68 24.80
C LYS A 193 11.73 -40.78 23.57
N HIS A 194 12.95 -40.60 23.09
CA HIS A 194 13.31 -39.98 21.83
C HIS A 194 12.51 -40.53 20.64
N GLY A 195 12.00 -39.60 19.83
CA GLY A 195 11.40 -39.86 18.53
C GLY A 195 11.32 -38.57 17.74
N GLY A 196 12.48 -38.05 17.32
CA GLY A 196 12.55 -36.91 16.40
C GLY A 196 11.98 -37.29 15.05
N SER A 197 10.71 -36.99 14.82
CA SER A 197 10.11 -36.97 13.49
C SER A 197 9.89 -35.50 13.13
N SER A 198 10.89 -34.93 12.45
CA SER A 198 10.81 -33.60 11.86
C SER A 198 9.78 -33.63 10.72
N ASN A 199 8.54 -33.21 11.00
CA ASN A 199 7.57 -32.87 9.97
C ASN A 199 8.01 -31.54 9.33
N THR A 200 8.97 -31.64 8.43
CA THR A 200 9.32 -30.54 7.53
C THR A 200 8.24 -30.49 6.45
N LEU A 201 7.29 -29.56 6.56
CA LEU A 201 6.43 -29.19 5.43
C LEU A 201 7.31 -28.51 4.39
N HIS A 202 7.82 -29.33 3.48
CA HIS A 202 8.63 -28.93 2.35
C HIS A 202 7.68 -28.42 1.25
N THR A 203 7.31 -27.13 1.31
CA THR A 203 6.64 -26.48 0.17
C THR A 203 7.71 -26.24 -0.91
N GLN A 204 7.91 -27.23 -1.78
CA GLN A 204 8.66 -27.07 -3.02
C GLN A 204 7.85 -26.15 -3.94
N LEU A 205 8.25 -24.88 -4.02
CA LEU A 205 7.95 -24.05 -5.18
C LEU A 205 8.80 -24.59 -6.34
N LEU A 206 8.17 -25.42 -7.18
CA LEU A 206 8.72 -25.85 -8.46
C LEU A 206 8.97 -24.62 -9.33
N TYR A 207 10.25 -24.26 -9.47
CA TYR A 207 10.71 -23.25 -10.40
C TYR A 207 10.57 -23.79 -11.83
N HIS A 208 9.53 -23.35 -12.53
CA HIS A 208 9.44 -23.53 -13.97
C HIS A 208 10.15 -22.35 -14.66
N PRO A 209 11.10 -22.60 -15.58
CA PRO A 209 11.70 -21.52 -16.35
C PRO A 209 10.62 -20.82 -17.21
N PRO A 210 10.64 -19.49 -17.36
CA PRO A 210 9.63 -18.79 -18.13
C PRO A 210 9.74 -19.20 -19.61
N LEU A 211 8.64 -19.72 -20.14
CA LEU A 211 8.43 -19.83 -21.58
C LEU A 211 8.49 -18.42 -22.17
N LYS A 212 9.31 -18.25 -23.21
CA LYS A 212 9.43 -17.01 -23.98
C LYS A 212 8.04 -16.48 -24.33
N PRO A 213 7.69 -15.22 -24.02
CA PRO A 213 6.47 -14.64 -24.56
C PRO A 213 6.66 -14.45 -26.06
N GLN A 214 5.86 -15.18 -26.84
CA GLN A 214 5.58 -14.86 -28.23
C GLN A 214 4.90 -13.48 -28.23
N LEU A 215 5.60 -12.47 -28.72
CA LEU A 215 5.00 -11.18 -29.04
C LEU A 215 4.02 -11.39 -30.20
N GLU A 216 2.72 -11.31 -29.94
CA GLU A 216 1.75 -10.88 -30.94
C GLU A 216 1.20 -9.50 -30.56
N PRO A 217 1.09 -8.57 -31.52
CA PRO A 217 0.69 -7.20 -31.24
C PRO A 217 -0.85 -7.10 -31.22
N LEU A 218 -1.43 -6.91 -30.05
CA LEU A 218 -2.83 -6.49 -29.91
C LEU A 218 -2.88 -5.07 -29.33
N LEU A 219 -2.52 -4.09 -30.15
CA LEU A 219 -2.91 -2.70 -29.95
C LEU A 219 -3.80 -2.31 -31.14
N PRO A 220 -5.10 -2.02 -30.93
CA PRO A 220 -5.88 -1.30 -31.92
C PRO A 220 -5.28 0.10 -32.05
N GLU A 221 -5.11 0.56 -33.29
CA GLU A 221 -4.63 1.90 -33.63
C GLU A 221 -5.34 2.98 -32.79
N LEU A 222 -4.60 3.59 -31.87
CA LEU A 222 -4.97 4.83 -31.19
C LEU A 222 -5.00 5.95 -32.24
N ARG A 223 -6.17 6.17 -32.84
CA ARG A 223 -6.43 7.37 -33.63
C ARG A 223 -6.37 8.58 -32.69
N HIS A 224 -5.40 9.45 -32.96
CA HIS A 224 -5.27 10.75 -32.30
C HIS A 224 -6.41 11.67 -32.73
N ASP A 225 -7.52 11.67 -31.99
CA ASP A 225 -8.36 12.85 -31.91
C ASP A 225 -7.69 13.86 -30.94
N PRO A 226 -7.62 15.16 -31.28
CA PRO A 226 -7.08 16.17 -30.38
C PRO A 226 -7.96 16.26 -29.12
N PRO A 227 -7.40 16.31 -27.90
CA PRO A 227 -8.20 16.35 -26.69
C PRO A 227 -8.88 17.71 -26.55
N SER A 228 -10.14 17.81 -26.98
CA SER A 228 -10.97 19.01 -26.90
C SER A 228 -11.77 19.09 -25.59
N SER A 229 -11.20 18.65 -24.47
CA SER A 229 -11.83 18.78 -23.15
C SER A 229 -10.80 19.23 -22.13
N PRO A 230 -11.13 20.22 -21.26
CA PRO A 230 -10.24 20.61 -20.18
C PRO A 230 -10.00 19.38 -19.31
N LYS A 231 -8.75 18.90 -19.28
CA LYS A 231 -8.37 17.78 -18.43
C LYS A 231 -8.70 18.17 -16.98
N GLY A 232 -9.48 17.34 -16.29
CA GLY A 232 -9.85 17.59 -14.90
C GLY A 232 -8.63 17.73 -13.99
N VAL A 233 -8.85 18.30 -12.80
CA VAL A 233 -7.83 18.46 -11.75
C VAL A 233 -7.28 17.11 -11.30
N PHE A 234 -8.13 16.08 -11.31
CA PHE A 234 -7.75 14.70 -11.04
C PHE A 234 -6.99 14.09 -12.20
N ILE A 235 -6.00 13.28 -11.85
CA ILE A 235 -5.26 12.48 -12.79
C ILE A 235 -5.98 11.15 -13.09
N GLY A 236 -5.94 10.71 -14.34
CA GLY A 236 -6.28 9.34 -14.73
C GLY A 236 -5.04 8.46 -14.93
N VAL A 237 -5.25 7.14 -14.99
CA VAL A 237 -4.16 6.16 -15.21
C VAL A 237 -3.33 6.50 -16.44
N GLU A 238 -3.98 6.94 -17.53
CA GLU A 238 -3.31 7.23 -18.80
C GLU A 238 -2.24 8.32 -18.68
N ASP A 239 -2.49 9.36 -17.87
CA ASP A 239 -1.52 10.44 -17.70
C ASP A 239 -0.28 9.94 -16.91
N ILE A 240 -0.46 9.03 -15.94
CA ILE A 240 0.65 8.42 -15.19
C ILE A 240 1.49 7.55 -16.11
N VAL A 241 0.84 6.65 -16.85
CA VAL A 241 1.51 5.76 -17.79
C VAL A 241 2.25 6.58 -18.85
N ALA A 242 1.61 7.61 -19.41
CA ALA A 242 2.22 8.50 -20.39
C ALA A 242 3.42 9.26 -19.82
N SER A 243 3.37 9.72 -18.56
CA SER A 243 4.48 10.42 -17.90
C SER A 243 5.73 9.53 -17.82
N PHE A 244 5.58 8.29 -17.34
CA PHE A 244 6.70 7.35 -17.22
C PHE A 244 7.19 6.84 -18.58
N ALA A 245 6.28 6.41 -19.46
CA ALA A 245 6.63 5.91 -20.78
C ALA A 245 7.29 6.98 -21.65
N GLY A 246 6.82 8.23 -21.58
CA GLY A 246 7.42 9.37 -22.28
C GLY A 246 8.85 9.68 -21.85
N ARG A 247 9.26 9.21 -20.66
CA ARG A 247 10.63 9.32 -20.13
C ARG A 247 11.45 8.04 -20.34
N GLY A 248 10.93 7.10 -21.14
CA GLY A 248 11.60 5.86 -21.51
C GLY A 248 11.50 4.73 -20.48
N CYS A 249 10.67 4.88 -19.44
CA CYS A 249 10.44 3.81 -18.47
C CYS A 249 9.60 2.69 -19.07
N GLY A 250 9.83 1.45 -18.61
CA GLY A 250 8.86 0.37 -18.78
C GLY A 250 7.72 0.54 -17.78
N VAL A 251 6.49 0.29 -18.21
CA VAL A 251 5.31 0.33 -17.34
C VAL A 251 4.50 -0.94 -17.58
N GLN A 252 4.36 -1.78 -16.56
CA GLN A 252 3.62 -3.03 -16.62
C GLN A 252 2.50 -3.03 -15.58
N LEU A 253 1.26 -3.27 -16.03
CA LEU A 253 0.15 -3.53 -15.10
C LEU A 253 0.34 -4.92 -14.48
N LEU A 254 0.54 -4.97 -13.17
CA LEU A 254 0.67 -6.22 -12.40
C LEU A 254 -0.68 -6.72 -11.90
N HIS A 255 -1.52 -5.79 -11.43
CA HIS A 255 -2.80 -6.13 -10.82
C HIS A 255 -3.83 -5.02 -11.03
N ARG A 256 -5.10 -5.40 -11.13
CA ARG A 256 -6.24 -4.48 -11.13
C ARG A 256 -7.39 -5.11 -10.38
N CYS A 257 -7.94 -4.39 -9.42
CA CYS A 257 -9.10 -4.83 -8.64
C CYS A 257 -10.08 -3.68 -8.40
N PRO A 258 -11.36 -3.99 -8.13
CA PRO A 258 -12.29 -3.01 -7.60
C PRO A 258 -11.79 -2.44 -6.27
N SER A 259 -12.02 -1.14 -6.04
CA SER A 259 -11.74 -0.53 -4.75
C SER A 259 -12.69 -1.10 -3.69
N ALA A 260 -12.13 -1.52 -2.55
CA ALA A 260 -12.92 -1.97 -1.41
C ALA A 260 -13.57 -0.79 -0.65
N GLU A 261 -13.04 0.42 -0.81
CA GLU A 261 -13.47 1.61 -0.08
C GLU A 261 -14.43 2.49 -0.89
N ASP A 262 -14.25 2.54 -2.22
CA ASP A 262 -14.99 3.45 -3.10
C ASP A 262 -15.70 2.66 -4.21
N GLU A 263 -17.02 2.52 -4.08
CA GLU A 263 -17.83 1.82 -5.08
C GLU A 263 -17.70 2.46 -6.47
N GLY A 264 -17.39 1.62 -7.47
CA GLY A 264 -17.20 2.04 -8.86
C GLY A 264 -15.78 2.49 -9.22
N TYR A 265 -14.86 2.54 -8.26
CA TYR A 265 -13.45 2.83 -8.51
C TYR A 265 -12.64 1.53 -8.62
N HIS A 266 -11.49 1.62 -9.30
CA HIS A 266 -10.54 0.51 -9.40
C HIS A 266 -9.18 0.95 -8.91
N VAL A 267 -8.48 0.05 -8.23
CA VAL A 267 -7.06 0.19 -7.88
C VAL A 267 -6.26 -0.60 -8.92
N SER A 268 -5.28 0.08 -9.53
CA SER A 268 -4.32 -0.52 -10.45
C SER A 268 -2.95 -0.51 -9.81
N VAL A 269 -2.22 -1.63 -9.91
CA VAL A 269 -0.85 -1.76 -9.42
C VAL A 269 0.06 -1.95 -10.61
N PHE A 270 1.06 -1.09 -10.72
CA PHE A 270 2.04 -1.09 -11.80
C PHE A 270 3.42 -1.41 -11.27
N GLU A 271 4.21 -2.11 -12.06
CA GLU A 271 5.66 -2.05 -11.99
C GLU A 271 6.18 -1.03 -12.99
N ILE A 272 7.04 -0.14 -12.51
CA ILE A 272 7.74 0.84 -13.31
C ILE A 272 9.23 0.46 -13.28
N THR A 273 9.79 0.16 -14.45
CA THR A 273 11.21 -0.19 -14.62
C THR A 273 11.98 0.99 -15.20
N PRO A 274 13.26 1.16 -14.82
CA PRO A 274 14.06 2.29 -15.28
C PRO A 274 14.25 2.26 -16.80
N PRO A 275 14.49 3.42 -17.44
CA PRO A 275 14.94 3.49 -18.82
C PRO A 275 16.28 2.78 -19.03
N PRO A 276 16.63 2.41 -20.28
CA PRO A 276 17.99 2.02 -20.62
C PRO A 276 18.91 3.26 -20.50
N TRP A 277 19.87 3.21 -19.58
CA TRP A 277 20.85 4.27 -19.34
C TRP A 277 22.25 3.91 -19.82
#